data_AF-A0A924D6U7-F1
#
_entry.id   AF-A0A924D6U7-F1
#
_cell.length_a   1.000
_cell.length_b   1.000
_cell.length_c   1.000
_cell.angle_alpha   90.00
_cell.angle_beta   90.00
_cell.angle_gamma   90.00
#
_symmetry.space_group_name_H-M   'P 1'
#
loop_
_entity.id
_entity.type
_entity.pdbx_description
1 polymer ?
#
loop_
_entity_poly.entity_id
_entity_poly.type
_entity_poly.pdbx_seq_one_letter_code
_entity_poly.pdbx_strand_id
1 'polypeptide(L)'
;MPVNLNALIRYKTIDECLSNLNLKCTIDVLINKCSEKLIENQGIESGVSERSIRNDIRILRSDILGFNAPIQCVNGIYSYNDDTFTIYGRPIKEKELLIEIQDLLVEKFDLLKNENKNLNELLFCLSKITDVKIPIKCYPSSSGNNIFPKKIDGYFRNKVDFKIKLNGYVQKLNSPTQEHFLEKFFSNKKVELFNWRFILDVLDSTSDL
;
A
#
# COMPACT_ATOMS: atom_id res chain seq x y z
N MET A 1 10.69 -12.42 -4.87
CA MET A 1 9.39 -12.99 -5.28
C MET A 1 8.65 -11.88 -5.99
N PRO A 2 8.07 -12.11 -7.18
CA PRO A 2 7.32 -11.06 -7.86
C PRO A 2 6.12 -10.63 -7.01
N VAL A 3 5.84 -9.33 -6.99
CA VAL A 3 4.65 -8.80 -6.32
C VAL A 3 3.38 -9.24 -7.06
N ASN A 4 2.36 -9.67 -6.32
CA ASN A 4 1.09 -10.13 -6.85
C ASN A 4 -0.07 -9.39 -6.18
N LEU A 5 -1.07 -8.95 -6.95
CA LEU A 5 -2.25 -8.24 -6.44
C LEU A 5 -2.95 -9.03 -5.30
N ASN A 6 -3.11 -10.33 -5.46
CA ASN A 6 -3.77 -11.18 -4.46
C ASN A 6 -2.94 -11.23 -3.17
N ALA A 7 -1.61 -11.20 -3.28
CA ALA A 7 -0.74 -11.14 -2.11
C ALA A 7 -0.86 -9.78 -1.41
N LEU A 8 -0.91 -8.67 -2.16
CA LEU A 8 -1.08 -7.33 -1.58
C LEU A 8 -2.43 -7.19 -0.83
N ILE A 9 -3.52 -7.71 -1.41
CA ILE A 9 -4.84 -7.76 -0.75
C ILE A 9 -4.75 -8.53 0.57
N ARG A 10 -4.07 -9.68 0.57
CA ARG A 10 -3.88 -10.49 1.79
C ARG A 10 -2.98 -9.80 2.81
N TYR A 11 -1.89 -9.15 2.40
CA TYR A 11 -1.00 -8.42 3.31
C TYR A 11 -1.75 -7.30 4.03
N LYS A 12 -2.53 -6.53 3.28
CA LYS A 12 -3.44 -5.53 3.84
C LYS A 12 -4.45 -6.14 4.82
N THR A 13 -5.12 -7.21 4.41
CA THR A 13 -6.13 -7.88 5.26
C THR A 13 -5.51 -8.44 6.55
N ILE A 14 -4.30 -9.01 6.46
CA ILE A 14 -3.56 -9.50 7.62
C ILE A 14 -3.19 -8.33 8.53
N ASP A 15 -2.73 -7.21 8.00
CA ASP A 15 -2.43 -6.01 8.81
C ASP A 15 -3.65 -5.50 9.57
N GLU A 16 -4.80 -5.40 8.92
CA GLU A 16 -6.06 -5.01 9.55
C GLU A 16 -6.47 -5.98 10.67
N CYS A 17 -6.30 -7.28 10.45
CA CYS A 17 -6.60 -8.30 11.45
C CYS A 17 -5.67 -8.17 12.66
N LEU A 18 -4.35 -8.11 12.42
CA LEU A 18 -3.33 -8.11 13.48
C LEU A 18 -3.27 -6.79 14.25
N SER A 19 -3.69 -5.68 13.65
CA SER A 19 -3.81 -4.37 14.31
C SER A 19 -5.07 -4.26 15.16
N ASN A 20 -6.04 -5.19 15.01
CA ASN A 20 -7.27 -5.18 15.77
C ASN A 20 -7.13 -5.98 17.08
N LEU A 21 -6.88 -5.28 18.18
CA LEU A 21 -6.73 -5.87 19.52
C LEU A 21 -7.97 -6.62 20.02
N ASN A 22 -9.14 -6.37 19.43
CA ASN A 22 -10.39 -7.05 19.80
C ASN A 22 -10.60 -8.36 19.02
N LEU A 23 -9.75 -8.67 18.03
CA LEU A 23 -9.85 -9.86 17.20
C LEU A 23 -8.79 -10.91 17.59
N LYS A 24 -9.25 -12.11 17.96
CA LYS A 24 -8.37 -13.27 18.12
C LYS A 24 -8.02 -13.85 16.75
N CYS A 25 -6.88 -13.46 16.20
CA CYS A 25 -6.44 -13.90 14.89
C CYS A 25 -5.84 -15.31 14.93
N THR A 26 -6.68 -16.35 14.88
CA THR A 26 -6.22 -17.71 14.59
C THR A 26 -5.88 -17.84 13.09
N ILE A 27 -5.19 -18.92 12.72
CA ILE A 27 -4.90 -19.18 11.31
C ILE A 27 -6.17 -19.27 10.46
N ASP A 28 -7.24 -19.89 10.98
CA ASP A 28 -8.53 -20.02 10.32
C ASP A 28 -9.22 -18.66 10.13
N VAL A 29 -9.13 -17.77 11.13
CA VAL A 29 -9.66 -16.41 11.03
C VAL A 29 -8.97 -15.65 9.91
N LEU A 30 -7.64 -15.74 9.83
CA LEU A 30 -6.87 -15.10 8.76
C LEU A 30 -7.20 -15.67 7.38
N ILE A 31 -7.37 -16.99 7.27
CA ILE A 31 -7.81 -17.67 6.04
C ILE A 31 -9.17 -17.13 5.61
N ASN A 32 -10.15 -17.10 6.52
CA ASN A 32 -11.51 -16.67 6.21
C ASN A 32 -11.54 -15.20 5.78
N LYS A 33 -10.91 -14.30 6.55
CA LYS A 33 -10.85 -12.86 6.24
C LYS A 33 -10.17 -12.58 4.90
N CYS A 34 -9.06 -13.24 4.62
CA CYS A 34 -8.37 -13.11 3.34
C CYS A 34 -9.19 -13.66 2.17
N SER A 35 -9.91 -14.77 2.39
CA SER A 35 -10.76 -15.38 1.35
C SER A 35 -11.94 -14.48 1.03
N GLU A 36 -12.62 -13.95 2.05
CA GLU A 36 -13.69 -12.94 1.91
C GLU A 36 -13.21 -11.76 1.05
N LYS A 37 -12.06 -11.17 1.40
CA LYS A 37 -11.50 -10.02 0.69
C LYS A 37 -11.09 -10.32 -0.76
N LEU A 38 -10.65 -11.54 -1.07
CA LEU A 38 -10.34 -11.91 -2.46
C LEU A 38 -11.61 -12.17 -3.28
N ILE A 39 -12.65 -12.75 -2.68
CA ILE A 39 -13.96 -12.92 -3.33
C ILE A 39 -14.55 -11.55 -3.66
N GLU A 40 -14.54 -10.61 -2.70
CA GLU A 40 -15.03 -9.24 -2.88
C GLU A 40 -14.32 -8.51 -4.02
N ASN A 41 -12.99 -8.59 -4.09
CA ASN A 41 -12.19 -7.81 -5.04
C ASN A 41 -12.02 -8.47 -6.43
N GLN A 42 -12.12 -9.80 -6.54
CA GLN A 42 -11.79 -10.50 -7.78
C GLN A 42 -12.80 -11.59 -8.19
N GLY A 43 -13.84 -11.83 -7.40
CA GLY A 43 -14.79 -12.91 -7.66
C GLY A 43 -14.15 -14.29 -7.62
N ILE A 44 -13.00 -14.45 -6.96
CA ILE A 44 -12.31 -15.74 -6.86
C ILE A 44 -13.07 -16.62 -5.88
N GLU A 45 -13.81 -17.61 -6.39
CA GLU A 45 -14.56 -18.56 -5.54
C GLU A 45 -13.66 -19.51 -4.74
N SER A 46 -12.42 -19.74 -5.21
CA SER A 46 -11.44 -20.54 -4.48
C SER A 46 -10.75 -19.69 -3.42
N GLY A 47 -11.12 -19.88 -2.16
CA GLY A 47 -10.48 -19.21 -1.01
C GLY A 47 -8.97 -19.46 -0.88
N VAL A 48 -8.39 -18.92 0.19
CA VAL A 48 -6.95 -18.98 0.44
C VAL A 48 -6.58 -20.21 1.25
N SER A 49 -5.50 -20.89 0.89
CA SER A 49 -4.99 -22.02 1.69
C SER A 49 -4.23 -21.57 2.94
N GLU A 50 -4.21 -22.42 3.97
CA GLU A 50 -3.38 -22.23 5.16
C GLU A 50 -1.89 -22.01 4.82
N ARG A 51 -1.38 -22.77 3.83
CA ARG A 51 0.00 -22.65 3.35
C ARG A 51 0.28 -21.24 2.83
N SER A 52 -0.66 -20.64 2.10
CA SER A 52 -0.52 -19.28 1.58
C SER A 52 -0.44 -18.26 2.72
N ILE A 53 -1.36 -18.33 3.70
CA ILE A 53 -1.34 -17.42 4.86
C ILE A 53 -0.04 -17.55 5.67
N ARG A 54 0.42 -18.77 5.94
CA ARG A 54 1.70 -18.98 6.64
C ARG A 54 2.89 -18.41 5.86
N ASN A 55 2.89 -18.56 4.53
CA ASN A 55 3.92 -17.98 3.68
C ASN A 55 3.86 -16.44 3.70
N ASP A 56 2.66 -15.86 3.66
CA ASP A 56 2.48 -14.41 3.72
C ASP A 56 2.96 -13.84 5.07
N ILE A 57 2.65 -14.50 6.19
CA ILE A 57 3.19 -14.12 7.51
C ILE A 57 4.72 -14.17 7.51
N ARG A 58 5.33 -15.19 6.88
CA ARG A 58 6.79 -15.27 6.73
C ARG A 58 7.34 -14.09 5.93
N ILE A 59 6.68 -13.71 4.84
CA ILE A 59 7.09 -12.55 4.02
C ILE A 59 6.92 -11.25 4.82
N LEU A 60 5.81 -11.05 5.52
CA LEU A 60 5.55 -9.86 6.33
C LEU A 60 6.60 -9.68 7.45
N ARG A 61 7.05 -10.78 8.06
CA ARG A 61 8.15 -10.77 9.04
C ARG A 61 9.52 -10.45 8.43
N SER A 62 9.71 -10.75 7.15
CA SER A 62 10.99 -10.58 6.46
C SER A 62 11.24 -9.13 6.02
N ASP A 63 12.45 -8.87 5.54
CA ASP A 63 12.88 -7.61 4.94
C ASP A 63 12.57 -7.49 3.43
N ILE A 64 12.07 -8.55 2.79
CA ILE A 64 11.82 -8.63 1.34
C ILE A 64 10.95 -7.47 0.83
N LEU A 65 9.93 -7.08 1.59
CA LEU A 65 9.05 -5.94 1.26
C LEU A 65 9.34 -4.70 2.13
N GLY A 66 10.38 -4.77 2.96
CA GLY A 66 10.75 -3.73 3.92
C GLY A 66 9.88 -3.65 5.17
N PHE A 67 8.85 -4.50 5.31
CA PHE A 67 7.90 -4.43 6.43
C PHE A 67 8.54 -4.74 7.78
N ASN A 68 9.31 -5.83 7.87
CA ASN A 68 9.88 -6.32 9.12
C ASN A 68 8.84 -6.33 10.25
N ALA A 69 7.67 -6.90 9.97
CA ALA A 69 6.52 -6.81 10.85
C ALA A 69 6.77 -7.66 12.11
N PRO A 70 6.55 -7.12 13.31
CA PRO A 70 6.82 -7.80 14.58
C PRO A 70 5.70 -8.78 14.93
N ILE A 71 5.35 -9.67 14.00
CA ILE A 71 4.27 -10.64 14.18
C ILE A 71 4.73 -11.73 15.14
N GLN A 72 4.02 -11.94 16.23
CA GLN A 72 4.20 -13.07 17.14
C GLN A 72 3.02 -14.06 17.02
N CYS A 73 3.21 -15.28 17.53
CA CYS A 73 2.15 -16.27 17.62
C CYS A 73 2.22 -16.95 18.99
N VAL A 74 1.19 -16.76 19.81
CA VAL A 74 1.09 -17.32 21.16
C VAL A 74 -0.16 -18.19 21.21
N ASN A 75 0.00 -19.48 21.53
CA ASN A 75 -1.09 -20.46 21.59
C ASN A 75 -1.96 -20.49 20.32
N GLY A 76 -1.35 -20.33 19.14
CA GLY A 76 -2.05 -20.33 17.85
C GLY A 76 -2.76 -19.02 17.48
N ILE A 77 -2.62 -17.97 18.30
CA ILE A 77 -3.15 -16.63 18.05
C ILE A 77 -2.01 -15.74 17.56
N TYR A 78 -2.16 -15.18 16.37
CA TYR A 78 -1.25 -14.22 15.79
C TYR A 78 -1.59 -12.80 16.26
N SER A 79 -0.57 -11.99 16.53
CA SER A 79 -0.71 -10.56 16.82
C SER A 79 0.56 -9.82 16.42
N TYR A 80 0.53 -8.49 16.36
CA TYR A 80 1.75 -7.72 16.48
C TYR A 80 2.25 -7.74 17.94
N ASN A 81 3.57 -7.65 18.11
CA ASN A 81 4.20 -7.42 19.41
C ASN A 81 4.22 -5.93 19.79
N ASP A 82 3.95 -5.06 18.82
CA ASP A 82 3.76 -3.62 19.00
C ASP A 82 2.35 -3.28 18.48
N ASP A 83 1.46 -2.89 19.39
CA ASP A 83 0.05 -2.60 19.11
C ASP A 83 -0.13 -1.34 18.25
N THR A 84 0.91 -0.51 18.11
CA THR A 84 0.90 0.68 17.24
C THR A 84 1.45 0.40 15.84
N PHE A 85 1.92 -0.83 15.60
CA PHE A 85 2.49 -1.22 14.33
C PHE A 85 1.41 -1.30 13.23
N THR A 86 1.76 -0.83 12.05
CA THR A 86 1.02 -1.11 10.81
C THR A 86 1.98 -1.12 9.62
N ILE A 87 1.72 -1.97 8.63
CA ILE A 87 2.48 -2.01 7.38
C ILE A 87 2.28 -0.75 6.54
N TYR A 88 1.17 -0.03 6.70
CA TYR A 88 0.87 1.18 5.93
C TYR A 88 1.94 2.25 6.14
N GLY A 89 2.46 2.41 7.35
CA GLY A 89 3.48 3.42 7.65
C GLY A 89 4.87 3.07 7.12
N ARG A 90 5.09 1.88 6.57
CA ARG A 90 6.44 1.41 6.22
C ARG A 90 6.93 1.98 4.89
N PRO A 91 8.22 2.37 4.80
CA PRO A 91 8.80 2.81 3.54
C PRO A 91 9.23 1.61 2.69
N ILE A 92 9.00 1.72 1.39
CA ILE A 92 9.70 0.99 0.34
C ILE A 92 11.07 1.63 0.18
N LYS A 93 12.12 0.79 0.20
CA LYS A 93 13.52 1.23 0.12
C LYS A 93 14.23 0.77 -1.15
N GLU A 94 13.59 -0.13 -1.91
CA GLU A 94 14.20 -0.75 -3.09
C GLU A 94 13.47 -0.27 -4.35
N LYS A 95 14.24 0.28 -5.30
CA LYS A 95 13.68 0.88 -6.51
C LYS A 95 13.07 -0.19 -7.40
N GLU A 96 13.72 -1.35 -7.47
CA GLU A 96 13.29 -2.53 -8.22
C GLU A 96 11.93 -3.00 -7.75
N LEU A 97 11.72 -3.09 -6.43
CA LEU A 97 10.42 -3.43 -5.84
C LEU A 97 9.34 -2.39 -6.21
N LEU A 98 9.68 -1.10 -6.20
CA LEU A 98 8.75 -0.04 -6.58
C LEU A 98 8.35 -0.13 -8.07
N ILE A 99 9.30 -0.51 -8.93
CA ILE A 99 9.04 -0.76 -10.36
C ILE A 99 8.12 -1.99 -10.52
N GLU A 100 8.38 -3.10 -9.83
CA GLU A 100 7.51 -4.28 -9.88
C GLU A 100 6.07 -3.96 -9.44
N ILE A 101 5.91 -3.14 -8.39
CA ILE A 101 4.58 -2.68 -7.94
C ILE A 101 3.94 -1.78 -8.99
N GLN A 102 4.68 -0.83 -9.57
CA GLN A 102 4.18 0.02 -10.65
C GLN A 102 3.68 -0.82 -11.82
N ASP A 103 4.47 -1.80 -12.27
CA ASP A 103 4.12 -2.68 -13.39
C ASP A 103 2.86 -3.49 -13.09
N LEU A 104 2.75 -4.04 -11.88
CA LEU A 104 1.54 -4.73 -11.43
C LEU A 104 0.31 -3.80 -11.46
N LEU A 105 0.43 -2.57 -10.96
CA LEU A 105 -0.67 -1.60 -10.96
C LEU A 105 -1.09 -1.19 -12.38
N VAL A 106 -0.13 -1.08 -13.31
CA VAL A 106 -0.40 -0.84 -14.73
C VAL A 106 -1.09 -2.04 -15.37
N GLU A 107 -0.64 -3.27 -15.08
CA GLU A 107 -1.24 -4.51 -15.57
C GLU A 107 -2.69 -4.64 -15.09
N LYS A 108 -2.93 -4.36 -13.81
CA LYS A 108 -4.26 -4.46 -13.16
C LYS A 108 -5.07 -3.17 -13.26
N PHE A 109 -4.63 -2.20 -14.06
CA PHE A 109 -5.23 -0.87 -14.13
C PHE A 109 -6.73 -0.90 -14.41
N ASP A 110 -7.17 -1.70 -15.38
CA ASP A 110 -8.58 -1.74 -15.79
C ASP A 110 -9.50 -2.34 -14.72
N LEU A 111 -8.96 -3.19 -13.83
CA LEU A 111 -9.68 -3.72 -12.68
C LEU A 111 -9.79 -2.65 -11.58
N LEU A 112 -8.69 -1.97 -11.28
CA LEU A 112 -8.60 -1.05 -10.14
C LEU A 112 -9.19 0.34 -10.41
N LYS A 113 -9.16 0.83 -11.67
CA LYS A 113 -9.53 2.22 -12.01
C LYS A 113 -10.98 2.59 -11.70
N ASN A 114 -11.89 1.61 -11.73
CA ASN A 114 -13.32 1.86 -11.55
C ASN A 114 -13.64 2.11 -10.07
N GLU A 115 -12.88 1.47 -9.19
CA GLU A 115 -13.07 1.51 -7.75
C GLU A 115 -12.22 2.62 -7.12
N ASN A 116 -11.04 2.89 -7.68
CA ASN A 116 -10.09 3.83 -7.10
C ASN A 116 -9.69 4.99 -8.02
N LYS A 117 -10.28 6.16 -7.78
CA LYS A 117 -10.03 7.40 -8.53
C LYS A 117 -8.62 7.99 -8.33
N ASN A 118 -7.85 7.47 -7.37
CA ASN A 118 -6.50 7.95 -7.06
C ASN A 118 -5.40 7.20 -7.84
N LEU A 119 -5.74 6.09 -8.51
CA LEU A 119 -4.78 5.24 -9.23
C LEU A 119 -3.97 5.99 -10.28
N ASN A 120 -4.59 6.83 -11.11
CA ASN A 120 -3.88 7.61 -12.14
C ASN A 120 -2.88 8.60 -11.53
N GLU A 121 -3.23 9.25 -10.42
CA GLU A 121 -2.33 10.18 -9.73
C GLU A 121 -1.13 9.42 -9.13
N LEU A 122 -1.40 8.27 -8.48
CA LEU A 122 -0.36 7.40 -7.95
C LEU A 122 0.59 6.93 -9.06
N LEU A 123 0.07 6.35 -10.14
CA LEU A 123 0.88 5.85 -11.26
C LEU A 123 1.71 6.95 -11.92
N PHE A 124 1.16 8.15 -12.05
CA PHE A 124 1.91 9.29 -12.54
C PHE A 124 3.06 9.65 -11.60
N CYS A 125 2.83 9.74 -10.29
CA CYS A 125 3.89 9.99 -9.31
C CYS A 125 4.95 8.88 -9.32
N LEU A 126 4.53 7.61 -9.35
CA LEU A 126 5.46 6.47 -9.43
C LEU A 126 6.34 6.58 -10.68
N SER A 127 5.76 6.90 -11.85
CA SER A 127 6.53 7.07 -13.10
C SER A 127 7.62 8.14 -13.01
N LYS A 128 7.43 9.17 -12.18
CA LYS A 128 8.44 10.21 -11.94
C LYS A 128 9.55 9.75 -11.00
N ILE A 129 9.23 8.91 -10.02
CA ILE A 129 10.19 8.38 -9.03
C ILE A 129 11.01 7.24 -9.65
N THR A 130 10.35 6.33 -10.36
CA THR A 130 10.99 5.17 -10.97
C THR A 130 11.73 5.51 -12.26
N ASP A 131 11.35 6.60 -12.93
CA ASP A 131 11.74 6.95 -14.29
C ASP A 131 11.30 5.90 -15.33
N VAL A 132 10.23 5.15 -15.02
CA VAL A 132 9.63 4.16 -15.90
C VAL A 132 8.34 4.71 -16.50
N LYS A 133 8.25 4.71 -17.83
CA LYS A 133 7.08 5.21 -18.57
C LYS A 133 5.85 4.32 -18.31
N ILE A 134 4.69 4.96 -18.21
CA ILE A 134 3.38 4.28 -18.13
C ILE A 134 2.57 4.49 -19.42
N PRO A 135 1.57 3.64 -19.73
CA PRO A 135 0.65 3.85 -20.83
C PRO A 135 -0.15 5.15 -20.71
N ILE A 136 -0.54 5.76 -21.83
CA ILE A 136 -1.29 7.04 -21.87
C ILE A 136 -2.57 6.98 -21.03
N LYS A 137 -3.28 5.85 -21.04
CA LYS A 137 -4.51 5.64 -20.25
C LYS A 137 -4.32 5.78 -18.73
N CYS A 138 -3.09 5.60 -18.24
CA CYS A 138 -2.76 5.68 -16.82
C CYS A 138 -2.40 7.10 -16.36
N TYR A 139 -2.22 8.06 -17.28
CA TYR A 139 -2.00 9.45 -16.90
C TYR A 139 -3.29 10.09 -16.38
N PRO A 140 -3.22 11.02 -15.42
CA PRO A 140 -4.38 11.78 -15.00
C PRO A 140 -4.88 12.62 -16.19
N SER A 141 -6.19 12.59 -16.45
CA SER A 141 -6.80 13.50 -17.42
C SER A 141 -6.56 14.93 -16.96
N SER A 142 -6.01 15.80 -17.83
CA SER A 142 -5.67 17.18 -17.53
C SER A 142 -6.82 17.88 -16.80
N SER A 143 -6.73 18.00 -15.47
CA SER A 143 -7.68 18.80 -14.70
C SER A 143 -7.28 20.25 -14.91
N GLY A 144 -8.14 20.99 -15.61
CA GLY A 144 -7.95 22.42 -15.87
C GLY A 144 -7.70 23.23 -14.60
N ASN A 145 -7.07 24.38 -14.82
CA ASN A 145 -6.80 25.44 -13.85
C ASN A 145 -8.02 25.79 -12.96
N ASN A 146 -7.75 26.08 -11.69
CA ASN A 146 -8.51 26.92 -10.75
C ASN A 146 -10.04 26.83 -10.72
N ILE A 147 -10.60 26.16 -9.69
CA ILE A 147 -11.85 26.62 -9.05
C ILE A 147 -11.73 26.39 -7.54
N PHE A 148 -11.64 27.48 -6.77
CA PHE A 148 -11.83 27.46 -5.32
C PHE A 148 -13.18 26.79 -4.99
N PRO A 149 -13.23 25.72 -4.19
CA PRO A 149 -14.48 25.02 -3.97
C PRO A 149 -15.39 25.79 -3.00
N LYS A 150 -16.53 26.27 -3.51
CA LYS A 150 -17.69 26.68 -2.69
C LYS A 150 -18.32 25.41 -2.09
N LYS A 151 -18.53 25.42 -0.76
CA LYS A 151 -19.18 24.39 0.09
C LYS A 151 -18.95 22.93 -0.33
N ILE A 152 -18.00 22.28 0.34
CA ILE A 152 -17.50 20.93 0.02
C ILE A 152 -18.33 19.85 0.72
N ASP A 153 -19.00 19.02 -0.06
CA ASP A 153 -19.55 17.73 0.35
C ASP A 153 -18.41 16.74 0.68
N GLY A 154 -18.61 15.86 1.68
CA GLY A 154 -17.56 14.97 2.23
C GLY A 154 -16.79 14.16 1.17
N TYR A 155 -17.46 13.75 0.10
CA TYR A 155 -16.91 12.98 -1.01
C TYR A 155 -15.82 13.70 -1.82
N PHE A 156 -15.91 15.03 -2.00
CA PHE A 156 -14.87 15.82 -2.67
C PHE A 156 -13.64 16.03 -1.79
N ARG A 157 -13.78 15.87 -0.47
CA ARG A 157 -12.70 16.05 0.51
C ARG A 157 -11.63 14.96 0.36
N ASN A 158 -12.03 13.70 0.20
CA ASN A 158 -11.12 12.54 0.10
C ASN A 158 -10.20 12.61 -1.14
N LYS A 159 -10.72 13.00 -2.31
CA LYS A 159 -9.93 13.15 -3.55
C LYS A 159 -8.90 14.27 -3.45
N VAL A 160 -9.29 15.40 -2.88
CA VAL A 160 -8.40 16.55 -2.66
C VAL A 160 -7.33 16.18 -1.63
N ASP A 161 -7.70 15.44 -0.58
CA ASP A 161 -6.81 15.02 0.50
C ASP A 161 -5.72 14.02 0.03
N PHE A 162 -6.05 12.99 -0.75
CA PHE A 162 -5.05 12.04 -1.25
C PHE A 162 -3.99 12.73 -2.12
N LYS A 163 -4.43 13.51 -3.12
CA LYS A 163 -3.51 14.23 -4.03
C LYS A 163 -2.64 15.22 -3.28
N ILE A 164 -3.18 15.94 -2.28
CA ILE A 164 -2.40 16.85 -1.44
C ILE A 164 -1.38 16.08 -0.60
N LYS A 165 -1.80 15.00 0.07
CA LYS A 165 -0.92 14.15 0.89
C LYS A 165 0.22 13.56 0.05
N LEU A 166 -0.10 13.02 -1.13
CA LEU A 166 0.88 12.41 -2.03
C LEU A 166 1.87 13.46 -2.55
N ASN A 167 1.39 14.59 -3.05
CA ASN A 167 2.28 15.65 -3.54
C ASN A 167 3.14 16.24 -2.42
N GLY A 168 2.59 16.47 -1.24
CA GLY A 168 3.34 16.92 -0.07
C GLY A 168 4.42 15.92 0.37
N TYR A 169 4.12 14.62 0.30
CA TYR A 169 5.10 13.57 0.57
C TYR A 169 6.24 13.54 -0.47
N VAL A 170 5.91 13.55 -1.76
CA VAL A 170 6.89 13.57 -2.85
C VAL A 170 7.76 14.83 -2.82
N GLN A 171 7.20 15.98 -2.47
CA GLN A 171 7.99 17.21 -2.28
C GLN A 171 8.99 17.07 -1.14
N LYS A 172 8.62 16.46 -0.01
CA LYS A 172 9.53 16.20 1.11
C LYS A 172 10.65 15.25 0.73
N LEU A 173 10.36 14.20 -0.04
CA LEU A 173 11.39 13.27 -0.56
C LEU A 173 12.43 13.98 -1.42
N ASN A 174 12.02 14.98 -2.20
CA ASN A 174 12.89 15.75 -3.09
C ASN A 174 13.50 17.00 -2.44
N SER A 175 13.13 17.33 -1.20
CA SER A 175 13.64 18.51 -0.51
C SER A 175 15.06 18.23 0.00
N PRO A 176 16.06 19.09 -0.30
CA PRO A 176 17.39 18.98 0.29
C PRO A 176 17.31 19.40 1.77
N THR A 177 16.91 18.50 2.66
CA THR A 177 16.98 18.74 4.10
C THR A 177 18.46 18.74 4.53
N GLN A 178 18.81 19.58 5.51
CA GLN A 178 20.17 19.63 6.09
C GLN A 178 20.63 18.27 6.65
N GLU A 179 19.69 17.39 7.01
CA GLU A 179 19.94 16.00 7.38
C GLU A 179 20.61 15.17 6.26
N HIS A 180 20.36 15.49 4.99
CA HIS A 180 20.98 14.79 3.86
C HIS A 180 22.50 15.01 3.77
N PHE A 181 23.01 16.09 4.38
CA PHE A 181 24.45 16.32 4.50
C PHE A 181 25.06 15.45 5.60
N LEU A 182 24.42 15.32 6.77
CA LEU A 182 24.96 14.58 7.91
C LEU A 182 24.71 13.06 7.82
N GLU A 183 23.59 12.62 7.26
CA GLU A 183 23.30 11.19 7.04
C GLU A 183 24.27 10.55 6.04
N LYS A 184 24.77 11.30 5.04
CA LYS A 184 25.80 10.86 4.10
C LYS A 184 27.15 10.53 4.75
N PHE A 185 27.44 11.12 5.92
CA PHE A 185 28.72 10.93 6.62
C PHE A 185 28.63 9.94 7.79
N PHE A 186 27.45 9.74 8.39
CA PHE A 186 27.33 9.00 9.64
C PHE A 186 26.35 7.82 9.64
N SER A 187 25.62 7.53 8.55
CA SER A 187 24.65 6.42 8.58
C SER A 187 24.52 5.66 7.26
N ASN A 188 24.65 4.34 7.33
CA ASN A 188 24.20 3.36 6.32
C ASN A 188 22.65 3.30 6.23
N LYS A 189 21.93 4.40 6.46
CA LYS A 189 20.47 4.44 6.42
C LYS A 189 20.05 4.47 4.95
N LYS A 190 19.56 3.34 4.41
CA LYS A 190 18.88 3.30 3.10
C LYS A 190 17.79 4.39 3.09
N VAL A 191 17.94 5.36 2.19
CA VAL A 191 17.00 6.48 1.99
C VAL A 191 15.62 5.90 1.67
N GLU A 192 14.57 6.40 2.32
CA GLU A 192 13.19 6.00 2.04
C GLU A 192 12.83 6.42 0.62
N LEU A 193 12.37 5.48 -0.23
CA LEU A 193 12.01 5.77 -1.61
C LEU A 193 10.53 6.12 -1.78
N PHE A 194 9.65 5.37 -1.13
CA PHE A 194 8.21 5.58 -1.21
C PHE A 194 7.49 4.98 -0.01
N ASN A 195 6.23 5.33 0.24
CA ASN A 195 5.48 4.82 1.39
C ASN A 195 4.38 3.84 0.95
N TRP A 196 4.30 2.68 1.61
CA TRP A 196 3.32 1.63 1.31
C TRP A 196 1.88 2.11 1.43
N ARG A 197 1.60 3.08 2.30
CA ARG A 197 0.26 3.67 2.47
C ARG A 197 -0.39 4.05 1.14
N PHE A 198 0.33 4.76 0.28
CA PHE A 198 -0.25 5.24 -0.98
C PHE A 198 -0.59 4.10 -1.94
N ILE A 199 0.15 2.99 -1.88
CA ILE A 199 -0.12 1.80 -2.69
C ILE A 199 -1.34 1.06 -2.13
N LEU A 200 -1.37 0.81 -0.81
CA LEU A 200 -2.45 0.07 -0.16
C LEU A 200 -3.79 0.83 -0.17
N ASP A 201 -3.76 2.16 -0.06
CA ASP A 201 -4.94 3.03 -0.18
C ASP A 201 -5.59 2.92 -1.58
N VAL A 202 -4.80 2.60 -2.62
CA VAL A 202 -5.33 2.40 -3.99
C VAL A 202 -5.96 1.03 -4.18
N LEU A 203 -5.61 0.06 -3.32
CA LEU A 203 -6.21 -1.27 -3.29
C LEU A 203 -7.49 -1.32 -2.43
N ASP A 204 -7.87 -0.21 -1.79
CA ASP A 204 -9.15 -0.12 -1.13
C ASP A 204 -10.26 0.16 -2.15
N SER A 205 -11.10 -0.84 -2.35
CA SER A 205 -12.38 -0.72 -3.06
C SER A 205 -13.51 -0.30 -2.13
N THR A 206 -13.31 -0.37 -0.80
CA THR A 206 -14.39 -0.26 0.20
C THR A 206 -13.89 0.30 1.54
N SER A 207 -13.76 1.63 1.65
CA SER A 207 -13.70 2.29 2.96
C SER A 207 -14.32 3.69 2.91
N ASP A 208 -15.55 3.78 2.39
CA ASP A 208 -16.47 4.90 2.63
C ASP A 208 -17.86 4.30 2.88
N LEU A 209 -18.01 3.61 4.03
CA LEU A 209 -19.28 3.38 4.73
C LEU A 209 -19.08 3.73 6.21
#